data_AF-A0A821DNC4-F1
#
_entry.id   AF-A0A821DNC4-F1
#
_cell.length_a   1.000
_cell.length_b   1.000
_cell.length_c   1.000
_cell.angle_alpha   90.00
_cell.angle_beta   90.00
_cell.angle_gamma   90.00
#
_symmetry.space_group_name_H-M   'P 1'
#
loop_
_entity.id
_entity.type
_entity.pdbx_description
1 polymer ?
#
loop_
_entity_poly.entity_id
_entity_poly.type
_entity_poly.pdbx_seq_one_letter_code
_entity_poly.pdbx_strand_id
1 'polypeptide(L)'
;LYGNCNSSTPDCFFLPITNCSIPSKIDGNQTITIDANVGHWSNPIIPSVFQNRTFNWYRVQMVFYLMRYKPETLAHVQYTISKQFNLSSIDFYHPYIAVYVRRSDKATTKEMSQVYTLKQYFDLFDGNARQANISTIYINSEDEKVLNEFVEINKEKQGYYKLLNLTLQKNIVFGTLTRMTSEQRGKVILDFLTDLFIETNADLHVGTLTSNWCRLVDEMRLALGKLIPFYTPENIYKIDWKR
;
A
#
# COMPACT_ATOMS: atom_id res chain seq x y z
N LEU A 1 -17.48 -14.62 4.04
CA LEU A 1 -17.22 -13.18 3.77
C LEU A 1 -18.17 -12.57 2.72
N TYR A 2 -18.72 -13.34 1.77
CA TYR A 2 -19.43 -12.74 0.60
C TYR A 2 -20.97 -12.67 0.66
N GLY A 3 -21.60 -12.98 1.79
CA GLY A 3 -23.07 -13.10 1.85
C GLY A 3 -23.84 -11.78 1.96
N ASN A 4 -23.37 -10.83 2.79
CA ASN A 4 -24.23 -9.71 3.25
C ASN A 4 -23.60 -8.32 3.18
N CYS A 5 -22.40 -8.17 2.59
CA CYS A 5 -21.70 -6.88 2.60
C CYS A 5 -21.49 -6.33 1.19
N ASN A 6 -22.00 -5.13 0.94
CA ASN A 6 -21.79 -4.43 -0.31
C ASN A 6 -20.34 -3.93 -0.37
N SER A 7 -19.47 -4.55 -1.17
CA SER A 7 -18.04 -4.16 -1.30
C SER A 7 -17.79 -2.69 -1.69
N SER A 8 -18.83 -1.93 -2.04
CA SER A 8 -18.76 -0.48 -2.20
C SER A 8 -18.71 0.30 -0.87
N THR A 9 -18.95 -0.36 0.27
CA THR A 9 -18.86 0.27 1.61
C THR A 9 -17.56 -0.13 2.29
N PRO A 10 -16.70 0.82 2.72
CA PRO A 10 -15.45 0.54 3.43
C PRO A 10 -15.62 -0.34 4.67
N ASP A 11 -16.76 -0.21 5.35
CA ASP A 11 -17.14 -1.00 6.52
C ASP A 11 -17.27 -2.50 6.21
N CYS A 12 -17.13 -2.95 4.97
CA CYS A 12 -17.03 -4.38 4.67
C CYS A 12 -15.66 -4.99 4.99
N PHE A 13 -14.61 -4.18 5.02
CA PHE A 13 -13.23 -4.65 5.17
C PHE A 13 -12.54 -4.06 6.40
N PHE A 14 -13.00 -2.87 6.82
CA PHE A 14 -12.44 -2.14 7.94
C PHE A 14 -13.44 -2.02 9.08
N LEU A 15 -12.93 -1.81 10.28
CA LEU A 15 -13.74 -1.43 11.43
C LEU A 15 -14.44 -0.09 11.13
N PRO A 16 -15.69 0.09 11.57
CA PRO A 16 -16.40 1.34 11.36
C PRO A 16 -15.60 2.50 11.96
N ILE A 17 -15.68 3.67 11.31
CA ILE A 17 -15.00 4.89 11.76
C ILE A 17 -15.46 5.25 13.18
N THR A 18 -16.73 5.02 13.48
CA THR A 18 -17.33 5.25 14.80
C THR A 18 -18.40 4.20 15.08
N ASN A 19 -18.58 3.87 16.36
CA ASN A 19 -19.73 3.09 16.85
C ASN A 19 -20.93 3.99 17.18
N CYS A 20 -20.77 5.31 17.06
CA CYS A 20 -21.86 6.26 17.26
C CYS A 20 -22.74 6.30 16.02
N SER A 21 -24.05 6.46 16.24
CA SER A 21 -24.95 6.88 15.17
C SER A 21 -24.49 8.23 14.64
N ILE A 22 -24.16 8.32 13.34
CA ILE A 22 -23.89 9.60 12.69
C ILE A 22 -25.20 10.41 12.73
N PRO A 23 -25.25 11.53 13.46
CA PRO A 23 -26.46 12.35 13.47
C PRO A 23 -26.64 12.91 12.06
N SER A 24 -27.74 12.54 11.39
CA SER A 24 -28.15 13.19 10.14
C SER A 24 -28.73 14.59 10.39
N LYS A 25 -28.95 14.94 11.66
CA LYS A 25 -29.40 16.23 12.14
C LYS A 25 -28.61 16.60 13.40
N ILE A 26 -28.03 17.79 13.40
CA ILE A 26 -27.61 18.47 14.62
C ILE A 26 -28.71 19.47 14.97
N ASP A 27 -28.87 19.79 16.26
CA ASP A 27 -29.84 20.75 16.81
C ASP A 27 -30.19 21.87 15.81
N GLY A 28 -31.46 21.95 15.43
CA GLY A 28 -31.96 22.99 14.51
C GLY A 28 -32.01 22.61 13.03
N ASN A 29 -32.08 21.32 12.66
CA ASN A 29 -32.36 20.87 11.28
C ASN A 29 -31.22 21.16 10.27
N GLN A 30 -29.99 21.36 10.75
CA GLN A 30 -28.82 21.57 9.89
C GLN A 30 -28.21 20.24 9.47
N THR A 31 -28.00 20.06 8.17
CA THR A 31 -27.23 18.96 7.58
C THR A 31 -25.76 19.35 7.54
N ILE A 32 -24.86 18.54 8.10
CA ILE A 32 -23.42 18.70 7.84
C ILE A 32 -23.14 18.13 6.45
N THR A 33 -22.76 19.01 5.53
CA THR A 33 -22.11 18.60 4.27
C THR A 33 -20.61 18.73 4.46
N ILE A 34 -19.88 17.61 4.38
CA ILE A 34 -18.42 17.61 4.34
C ILE A 34 -18.01 17.71 2.87
N ASP A 35 -17.74 18.91 2.41
CA ASP A 35 -17.11 19.11 1.11
C ASP A 35 -15.61 18.87 1.21
N ALA A 36 -15.07 18.05 0.32
CA ALA A 36 -13.64 17.84 0.19
C ALA A 36 -12.98 19.12 -0.38
N ASN A 37 -12.72 20.10 0.48
CA ASN A 37 -11.96 21.29 0.10
C ASN A 37 -10.47 20.94 0.01
N VAL A 38 -10.03 20.63 -1.21
CA VAL A 38 -8.62 20.37 -1.56
C VAL A 38 -7.76 21.64 -1.61
N GLY A 39 -8.25 22.80 -1.16
CA GLY A 39 -7.49 24.05 -1.14
C GLY A 39 -6.44 24.15 -0.03
N HIS A 40 -6.47 23.27 0.97
CA HIS A 40 -5.63 23.38 2.18
C HIS A 40 -4.37 22.51 2.16
N TRP A 41 -4.01 21.86 1.05
CA TRP A 41 -2.78 21.06 0.97
C TRP A 41 -1.50 21.92 1.12
N SER A 42 -1.57 23.21 0.77
CA SER A 42 -0.46 24.15 0.95
C SER A 42 -0.34 24.71 2.37
N ASN A 43 -1.44 24.74 3.12
CA ASN A 43 -1.51 25.22 4.51
C ASN A 43 -2.33 24.23 5.36
N PRO A 44 -1.77 23.06 5.68
CA PRO A 44 -2.48 22.03 6.40
C PRO A 44 -2.86 22.51 7.81
N ILE A 45 -4.11 22.27 8.20
CA ILE A 45 -4.59 22.54 9.55
C ILE A 45 -4.13 21.38 10.44
N ILE A 46 -3.14 21.63 11.29
CA ILE A 46 -2.69 20.68 12.32
C ILE A 46 -3.35 21.08 13.65
N PRO A 47 -4.14 20.19 14.29
CA PRO A 47 -4.69 20.46 15.60
C PRO A 47 -3.61 20.85 16.61
N SER A 48 -3.93 21.74 17.55
CA SER A 48 -2.95 22.27 18.53
C SER A 48 -2.21 21.18 19.30
N VAL A 49 -2.90 20.09 19.64
CA VAL A 49 -2.33 18.90 20.31
C VAL A 49 -1.23 18.20 19.49
N PHE A 50 -1.15 18.44 18.18
CA PHE A 50 -0.16 17.87 17.27
C PHE A 50 0.82 18.89 16.70
N GLN A 51 0.89 20.12 17.24
CA GLN A 51 1.79 21.17 16.71
C GLN A 51 3.28 20.81 16.73
N ASN A 52 3.69 19.91 17.63
CA ASN A 52 5.06 19.40 17.69
C ASN A 52 5.33 18.24 16.72
N ARG A 53 4.38 17.91 15.84
CA ARG A 53 4.48 16.83 14.85
C ARG A 53 4.38 17.41 13.45
N THR A 54 4.98 16.69 12.50
CA THR A 54 4.86 17.03 11.08
C THR A 54 3.43 16.77 10.60
N PHE A 55 2.98 17.50 9.58
CA PHE A 55 1.68 17.23 8.95
C PHE A 55 1.57 15.79 8.45
N ASN A 56 2.67 15.24 7.91
CA ASN A 56 2.72 13.87 7.44
C ASN A 56 2.50 12.87 8.57
N TRP A 57 3.12 13.08 9.74
CA TRP A 57 2.88 12.23 10.91
C TRP A 57 1.41 12.25 11.32
N TYR A 58 0.78 13.43 11.37
CA TYR A 58 -0.64 13.57 11.70
C TYR A 58 -1.55 12.85 10.71
N ARG A 59 -1.33 13.08 9.40
CA ARG A 59 -2.08 12.43 8.31
C ARG A 59 -1.99 10.91 8.39
N VAL A 60 -0.80 10.38 8.71
CA VAL A 60 -0.58 8.95 8.90
C VAL A 60 -1.45 8.36 10.01
N GLN A 61 -1.60 9.05 11.14
CA GLN A 61 -2.46 8.54 12.23
C GLN A 61 -3.92 8.42 11.79
N MET A 62 -4.41 9.35 10.98
CA MET A 62 -5.76 9.31 10.42
C MET A 62 -5.95 8.13 9.48
N VAL A 63 -5.03 7.96 8.53
CA VAL A 63 -5.07 6.85 7.56
C VAL A 63 -4.99 5.51 8.30
N PHE A 64 -4.09 5.38 9.27
CA PHE A 64 -3.95 4.17 10.08
C PHE A 64 -5.23 3.81 10.83
N TYR A 65 -5.93 4.81 11.41
CA TYR A 65 -7.22 4.60 12.07
C TYR A 65 -8.32 4.12 11.10
N LEU A 66 -8.36 4.67 9.88
CA LEU A 66 -9.33 4.28 8.86
C LEU A 66 -9.06 2.87 8.30
N MET A 67 -7.80 2.46 8.26
CA MET A 67 -7.34 1.20 7.68
C MET A 67 -7.32 0.03 8.67
N ARG A 68 -7.98 0.16 9.83
CA ARG A 68 -8.07 -0.93 10.83
C ARG A 68 -8.90 -2.08 10.26
N TYR A 69 -8.25 -3.18 9.94
CA TYR A 69 -8.93 -4.38 9.45
C TYR A 69 -10.03 -4.85 10.40
N LYS A 70 -11.12 -5.35 9.83
CA LYS A 70 -12.00 -6.25 10.57
C LYS A 70 -11.28 -7.56 10.89
N PRO A 71 -11.59 -8.22 12.02
CA PRO A 71 -10.99 -9.51 12.37
C PRO A 71 -11.09 -10.56 11.25
N GLU A 72 -12.25 -10.66 10.60
CA GLU A 72 -12.48 -11.59 9.50
C GLU A 72 -11.69 -11.24 8.23
N THR A 73 -11.46 -9.96 7.96
CA THR A 73 -10.64 -9.48 6.85
C THR A 73 -9.17 -9.79 7.11
N LEU A 74 -8.68 -9.49 8.31
CA LEU A 74 -7.31 -9.80 8.72
C LEU A 74 -7.05 -11.31 8.67
N ALA A 75 -7.97 -12.11 9.21
CA ALA A 75 -7.88 -13.57 9.16
C ALA A 75 -7.84 -14.09 7.72
N HIS A 76 -8.62 -13.51 6.80
CA HIS A 76 -8.57 -13.86 5.40
C HIS A 76 -7.23 -13.52 4.74
N VAL A 77 -6.71 -12.32 4.98
CA VAL A 77 -5.39 -11.89 4.48
C VAL A 77 -4.30 -12.85 4.97
N GLN A 78 -4.26 -13.13 6.27
CA GLN A 78 -3.27 -14.03 6.88
C GLN A 78 -3.40 -15.46 6.34
N TYR A 79 -4.64 -15.95 6.19
CA TYR A 79 -4.88 -17.25 5.58
C TYR A 79 -4.37 -17.32 4.14
N THR A 80 -4.66 -16.31 3.31
CA THR A 80 -4.18 -16.24 1.92
C THR A 80 -2.66 -16.27 1.86
N ILE A 81 -1.98 -15.48 2.69
CA ILE A 81 -0.52 -15.48 2.82
C ILE A 81 -0.03 -16.89 3.18
N SER A 82 -0.62 -17.50 4.21
CA SER A 82 -0.15 -18.80 4.70
C SER A 82 -0.29 -19.92 3.67
N LYS A 83 -1.37 -19.88 2.90
CA LYS A 83 -1.66 -20.86 1.85
C LYS A 83 -0.65 -20.77 0.72
N GLN A 84 -0.22 -19.56 0.37
CA GLN A 84 0.68 -19.35 -0.77
C GLN A 84 2.16 -19.49 -0.40
N PHE A 85 2.53 -19.09 0.81
CA PHE A 85 3.92 -19.14 1.26
C PHE A 85 4.27 -20.38 2.09
N ASN A 86 3.36 -21.34 2.26
CA ASN A 86 3.59 -22.59 3.00
C ASN A 86 4.14 -22.39 4.44
N LEU A 87 3.92 -21.22 5.03
CA LEU A 87 4.30 -20.83 6.38
C LEU A 87 3.13 -20.07 7.01
N SER A 88 2.97 -20.13 8.33
CA SER A 88 1.80 -19.56 9.00
C SER A 88 1.74 -18.03 9.03
N SER A 89 2.85 -17.33 8.73
CA SER A 89 2.92 -15.86 8.69
C SER A 89 3.97 -15.36 7.70
N ILE A 90 3.79 -14.12 7.24
CA ILE A 90 4.84 -13.38 6.51
C ILE A 90 6.06 -13.12 7.40
N ASP A 91 5.88 -13.13 8.73
CA ASP A 91 6.96 -12.79 9.68
C ASP A 91 8.14 -13.78 9.60
N PHE A 92 7.89 -15.01 9.15
CA PHE A 92 8.95 -16.01 8.96
C PHE A 92 9.91 -15.69 7.81
N TYR A 93 9.58 -14.68 7.00
CA TYR A 93 10.39 -14.24 5.88
C TYR A 93 11.27 -13.04 6.20
N HIS A 94 11.23 -12.52 7.44
CA HIS A 94 12.12 -11.46 7.85
C HIS A 94 13.60 -11.89 7.88
N PRO A 95 14.53 -11.00 7.47
CA PRO A 95 14.26 -9.72 6.84
C PRO A 95 13.90 -9.86 5.34
N TYR A 96 12.99 -9.01 4.83
CA TYR A 96 12.65 -8.95 3.40
C TYR A 96 12.42 -7.54 2.88
N ILE A 97 12.56 -7.40 1.57
CA ILE A 97 12.37 -6.15 0.82
C ILE A 97 11.08 -6.26 0.02
N ALA A 98 10.19 -5.29 0.16
CA ALA A 98 9.03 -5.16 -0.71
C ALA A 98 9.31 -4.16 -1.83
N VAL A 99 9.11 -4.57 -3.08
CA VAL A 99 9.30 -3.74 -4.27
C VAL A 99 7.96 -3.60 -4.98
N TYR A 100 7.43 -2.37 -5.04
CA TYR A 100 6.26 -2.06 -5.85
C TYR A 100 6.65 -1.38 -7.17
N VAL A 101 6.28 -2.00 -8.29
CA VAL A 101 6.54 -1.47 -9.63
C VAL A 101 5.24 -1.02 -10.28
N ARG A 102 5.10 0.28 -10.49
CA ARG A 102 3.99 0.88 -11.24
C ARG A 102 4.34 0.96 -12.73
N ARG A 103 3.51 0.38 -13.60
CA ARG A 103 3.69 0.35 -15.07
C ARG A 103 2.45 0.60 -15.91
N SER A 104 1.22 0.46 -15.38
CA SER A 104 0.01 0.55 -16.20
C SER A 104 -0.23 1.94 -16.79
N ASP A 105 -1.40 2.14 -17.40
CA ASP A 105 -2.06 3.36 -17.91
C ASP A 105 -1.56 4.75 -17.45
N LYS A 106 -0.93 4.89 -16.28
CA LYS A 106 -0.23 6.11 -15.84
C LYS A 106 0.90 6.57 -16.76
N ALA A 107 1.56 5.65 -17.45
CA ALA A 107 2.57 5.99 -18.46
C ALA A 107 1.96 6.71 -19.66
N THR A 108 0.78 6.27 -20.08
CA THR A 108 0.04 6.85 -21.20
C THR A 108 -0.76 8.10 -20.80
N THR A 109 -1.12 8.26 -19.51
CA THR A 109 -1.85 9.44 -19.01
C THR A 109 -0.97 10.58 -18.47
N LYS A 110 0.37 10.50 -18.61
CA LYS A 110 1.34 11.52 -18.14
C LYS A 110 1.31 11.80 -16.62
N GLU A 111 0.73 10.91 -15.81
CA GLU A 111 0.80 11.02 -14.35
C GLU A 111 2.19 10.69 -13.79
N MET A 112 2.98 9.93 -14.55
CA MET A 112 4.39 9.67 -14.30
C MET A 112 5.21 10.22 -15.46
N SER A 113 6.36 10.84 -15.16
CA SER A 113 7.21 11.39 -16.21
C SER A 113 7.95 10.29 -16.98
N GLN A 114 8.13 9.13 -16.35
CA GLN A 114 8.68 7.93 -16.97
C GLN A 114 8.21 6.63 -16.30
N VAL A 115 8.32 5.53 -17.04
CA VAL A 115 8.20 4.17 -16.51
C VAL A 115 9.59 3.65 -16.19
N TYR A 116 9.78 3.15 -14.98
CA TYR A 116 11.04 2.55 -14.55
C TYR A 116 11.07 1.04 -14.80
N THR A 117 12.22 0.56 -15.27
CA THR A 117 12.52 -0.87 -15.37
C THR A 117 12.69 -1.48 -13.97
N LEU A 118 12.40 -2.77 -13.78
CA LEU A 118 12.59 -3.41 -12.47
C LEU A 118 14.05 -3.29 -11.98
N LYS A 119 15.01 -3.35 -12.91
CA LYS A 119 16.43 -3.19 -12.62
C LYS A 119 16.74 -1.87 -11.94
N GLN A 120 16.13 -0.78 -12.39
CA GLN A 120 16.33 0.55 -11.79
C GLN A 120 15.89 0.60 -10.33
N TYR A 121 14.85 -0.17 -9.93
CA TYR A 121 14.48 -0.28 -8.51
C TYR A 121 15.53 -1.08 -7.73
N PHE A 122 16.02 -2.20 -8.28
CA PHE A 122 17.07 -3.02 -7.65
C PHE A 122 18.37 -2.25 -7.42
N ASP A 123 18.78 -1.45 -8.39
CA ASP A 123 20.00 -0.64 -8.30
C ASP A 123 19.96 0.37 -7.13
N LEU A 124 18.77 0.75 -6.62
CA LEU A 124 18.62 1.66 -5.48
C LEU A 124 19.03 1.03 -4.15
N PHE A 125 18.81 -0.27 -3.97
CA PHE A 125 18.94 -0.94 -2.68
C PHE A 125 19.95 -2.09 -2.64
N ASP A 126 20.40 -2.60 -3.79
CA ASP A 126 21.21 -3.83 -3.88
C ASP A 126 22.46 -3.79 -2.98
N GLY A 127 23.16 -2.66 -2.95
CA GLY A 127 24.32 -2.47 -2.07
C GLY A 127 23.96 -2.59 -0.58
N ASN A 128 22.88 -1.92 -0.16
CA ASN A 128 22.41 -1.96 1.23
C ASN A 128 21.87 -3.34 1.60
N ALA A 129 21.14 -4.00 0.71
CA ALA A 129 20.61 -5.34 0.93
C ALA A 129 21.74 -6.35 1.12
N ARG A 130 22.78 -6.31 0.29
CA ARG A 130 23.96 -7.17 0.42
C ARG A 130 24.71 -6.92 1.72
N GLN A 131 24.92 -5.66 2.08
CA GLN A 131 25.56 -5.29 3.34
C GLN A 131 24.77 -5.78 4.56
N ALA A 132 23.44 -5.73 4.50
CA ALA A 132 22.54 -6.20 5.55
C ALA A 132 22.18 -7.69 5.45
N ASN A 133 22.72 -8.41 4.46
CA ASN A 133 22.41 -9.81 4.15
C ASN A 133 20.90 -10.11 3.95
N ILE A 134 20.17 -9.21 3.31
CA ILE A 134 18.74 -9.37 3.01
C ILE A 134 18.60 -9.94 1.60
N SER A 135 18.18 -11.20 1.50
CA SER A 135 18.03 -11.92 0.22
C SER A 135 16.58 -12.16 -0.18
N THR A 136 15.62 -12.00 0.73
CA THR A 136 14.20 -12.24 0.45
C THR A 136 13.57 -10.99 -0.15
N ILE A 137 12.87 -11.14 -1.28
CA ILE A 137 12.19 -10.04 -1.96
C ILE A 137 10.73 -10.42 -2.22
N TYR A 138 9.82 -9.49 -1.92
CA TYR A 138 8.46 -9.49 -2.42
C TYR A 138 8.33 -8.49 -3.57
N ILE A 139 7.80 -8.91 -4.72
CA ILE A 139 7.54 -8.02 -5.85
C ILE A 139 6.04 -7.90 -6.05
N ASN A 140 5.54 -6.66 -6.00
CA ASN A 140 4.18 -6.31 -6.38
C ASN A 140 4.20 -5.43 -7.63
N SER A 141 3.39 -5.80 -8.61
CA SER A 141 3.22 -5.07 -9.87
C SER A 141 1.86 -5.45 -10.45
N GLU A 142 1.18 -4.49 -11.06
CA GLU A 142 0.03 -4.81 -11.90
C GLU A 142 0.42 -5.43 -13.25
N ASP A 143 1.64 -5.20 -13.74
CA ASP A 143 2.18 -5.75 -14.99
C ASP A 143 2.90 -7.08 -14.74
N GLU A 144 2.37 -8.16 -15.31
CA GLU A 144 2.92 -9.52 -15.20
C GLU A 144 4.33 -9.64 -15.78
N LYS A 145 4.72 -8.79 -16.75
CA LYS A 145 6.05 -8.82 -17.34
C LYS A 145 7.15 -8.44 -16.36
N VAL A 146 6.82 -7.72 -15.28
CA VAL A 146 7.77 -7.37 -14.22
C VAL A 146 8.35 -8.63 -13.56
N LEU A 147 7.55 -9.68 -13.38
CA LEU A 147 8.04 -10.94 -12.80
C LEU A 147 9.03 -11.65 -13.73
N ASN A 148 8.89 -11.49 -15.05
CA ASN A 148 9.85 -12.04 -16.01
C ASN A 148 11.19 -11.30 -15.95
N GLU A 149 11.18 -9.97 -15.72
CA GLU A 149 12.41 -9.20 -15.54
C GLU A 149 13.20 -9.63 -14.30
N PHE A 150 12.52 -10.07 -13.24
CA PHE A 150 13.18 -10.56 -12.04
C PHE A 150 14.11 -11.74 -12.33
N VAL A 151 13.73 -12.65 -13.24
CA VAL A 151 14.55 -13.82 -13.59
C VAL A 151 15.92 -13.38 -14.12
N GLU A 152 15.94 -12.42 -15.05
CA GLU A 152 17.18 -11.90 -15.64
C GLU A 152 18.01 -11.10 -14.63
N ILE A 153 17.36 -10.26 -13.82
CA ILE A 153 18.03 -9.50 -12.76
C ILE A 153 18.68 -10.45 -11.75
N ASN A 154 17.96 -11.50 -11.31
CA ASN A 154 18.51 -12.42 -10.32
C ASN A 154 19.68 -13.22 -10.89
N LYS A 155 19.65 -13.56 -12.19
CA LYS A 155 20.79 -14.16 -12.89
C LYS A 155 22.01 -13.24 -12.89
N GLU A 156 21.84 -11.95 -13.22
CA GLU A 156 22.91 -10.93 -13.13
C GLU A 156 23.49 -10.84 -11.71
N LYS A 157 22.62 -10.93 -10.69
CA LYS A 157 22.97 -10.86 -9.26
C LYS A 157 23.43 -12.21 -8.69
N GLN A 158 23.75 -13.19 -9.53
CA GLN A 158 24.28 -14.52 -9.17
C GLN A 158 23.32 -15.36 -8.28
N GLY A 159 22.01 -15.21 -8.48
CA GLY A 159 20.99 -15.94 -7.74
C GLY A 159 20.87 -15.50 -6.27
N TYR A 160 21.38 -14.32 -5.92
CA TYR A 160 21.37 -13.82 -4.54
C TYR A 160 19.96 -13.70 -3.95
N TYR A 161 18.97 -13.33 -4.77
CA TYR A 161 17.62 -13.03 -4.29
C TYR A 161 16.67 -14.22 -4.37
N LYS A 162 15.82 -14.36 -3.35
CA LYS A 162 14.72 -15.32 -3.27
C LYS A 162 13.40 -14.57 -3.39
N LEU A 163 12.62 -14.90 -4.41
CA LEU A 163 11.33 -14.25 -4.67
C LEU A 163 10.22 -14.88 -3.83
N LEU A 164 9.53 -14.04 -3.07
CA LEU A 164 8.18 -14.27 -2.57
C LEU A 164 7.21 -13.78 -3.63
N ASN A 165 6.43 -14.71 -4.19
CA ASN A 165 5.43 -14.38 -5.19
C ASN A 165 4.04 -14.78 -4.69
N LEU A 166 3.09 -13.85 -4.75
CA LEU A 166 1.69 -14.17 -4.60
C LEU A 166 0.99 -14.17 -5.96
N THR A 167 0.26 -15.25 -6.22
CA THR A 167 -0.68 -15.33 -7.33
C THR A 167 -1.99 -14.67 -6.91
N LEU A 168 -2.09 -13.36 -7.14
CA LEU A 168 -3.29 -12.53 -6.92
C LEU A 168 -3.85 -12.02 -8.25
N GLN A 169 -5.05 -11.45 -8.25
CA GLN A 169 -5.57 -10.77 -9.44
C GLN A 169 -4.73 -9.52 -9.76
N LYS A 170 -4.01 -9.55 -10.88
CA LYS A 170 -3.23 -8.42 -11.42
C LYS A 170 -3.95 -7.75 -12.60
N ASN A 171 -3.40 -6.66 -13.15
CA ASN A 171 -3.95 -5.92 -14.30
C ASN A 171 -5.36 -5.33 -14.12
N ILE A 172 -5.76 -4.96 -12.91
CA ILE A 172 -7.06 -4.33 -12.68
C ILE A 172 -6.95 -2.81 -12.73
N VAL A 173 -7.61 -2.21 -13.72
CA VAL A 173 -7.72 -0.75 -13.88
C VAL A 173 -9.05 -0.23 -13.35
N PHE A 174 -9.12 1.05 -12.98
CA PHE A 174 -10.35 1.62 -12.39
C PHE A 174 -11.59 1.44 -13.27
N GLY A 175 -11.44 1.55 -14.60
CA GLY A 175 -12.54 1.34 -15.54
C GLY A 175 -13.09 -0.09 -15.58
N THR A 176 -12.30 -1.11 -15.21
CA THR A 176 -12.80 -2.49 -15.08
C THR A 176 -13.45 -2.72 -13.72
N LEU A 177 -12.94 -2.10 -12.65
CA LEU A 177 -13.54 -2.16 -11.31
C LEU A 177 -15.00 -1.70 -11.29
N THR A 178 -15.34 -0.61 -11.99
CA THR A 178 -16.71 -0.06 -11.99
C THR A 178 -17.74 -0.96 -12.67
N ARG A 179 -17.29 -1.92 -13.48
CA ARG A 179 -18.15 -2.88 -14.21
C ARG A 179 -18.24 -4.24 -13.53
N MET A 180 -17.48 -4.47 -12.47
CA MET A 180 -17.48 -5.73 -11.71
C MET A 180 -18.68 -5.83 -10.77
N THR A 181 -19.13 -7.06 -10.51
CA THR A 181 -20.12 -7.32 -9.45
C THR A 181 -19.54 -6.95 -8.09
N SER A 182 -20.40 -6.76 -7.08
CA SER A 182 -19.93 -6.49 -5.72
C SER A 182 -19.05 -7.63 -5.17
N GLU A 183 -19.35 -8.88 -5.48
CA GLU A 183 -18.51 -10.02 -5.08
C GLU A 183 -17.12 -9.97 -5.73
N GLN A 184 -17.06 -9.74 -7.05
CA GLN A 184 -15.80 -9.60 -7.78
C GLN A 184 -14.95 -8.47 -7.22
N ARG A 185 -15.54 -7.28 -7.01
CA ARG A 185 -14.82 -6.15 -6.37
C ARG A 185 -14.32 -6.49 -4.97
N GLY A 186 -15.10 -7.24 -4.20
CA GLY A 186 -14.71 -7.65 -2.87
C GLY A 186 -13.47 -8.55 -2.87
N LYS A 187 -13.37 -9.48 -3.83
CA LYS A 187 -12.17 -10.30 -4.01
C LYS A 187 -10.95 -9.45 -4.37
N VAL A 188 -11.10 -8.52 -5.31
CA VAL A 188 -10.02 -7.62 -5.70
C VAL A 188 -9.52 -6.78 -4.53
N ILE A 189 -10.44 -6.24 -3.73
CA ILE A 189 -10.09 -5.49 -2.51
C ILE A 189 -9.29 -6.37 -1.56
N LEU A 190 -9.70 -7.62 -1.32
CA LEU A 190 -8.96 -8.54 -0.44
C LEU A 190 -7.56 -8.88 -0.97
N ASP A 191 -7.41 -9.02 -2.29
CA ASP A 191 -6.10 -9.20 -2.92
C ASP A 191 -5.21 -7.96 -2.69
N PHE A 192 -5.72 -6.75 -2.93
CA PHE A 192 -5.00 -5.52 -2.60
C PHE A 192 -4.66 -5.42 -1.11
N LEU A 193 -5.60 -5.75 -0.22
CA LEU A 193 -5.32 -5.73 1.22
C LEU A 193 -4.27 -6.75 1.63
N THR A 194 -4.13 -7.84 0.89
CA THR A 194 -3.06 -8.83 1.08
C THR A 194 -1.70 -8.28 0.65
N ASP A 195 -1.64 -7.66 -0.54
CA ASP A 195 -0.44 -6.94 -1.01
C ASP A 195 -0.02 -5.86 0.01
N LEU A 196 -0.97 -5.03 0.46
CA LEU A 196 -0.71 -3.97 1.44
C LEU A 196 -0.17 -4.54 2.76
N PHE A 197 -0.74 -5.64 3.26
CA PHE A 197 -0.27 -6.27 4.49
C PHE A 197 1.18 -6.74 4.36
N ILE A 198 1.57 -7.34 3.23
CA ILE A 198 2.95 -7.78 3.02
C ILE A 198 3.90 -6.59 2.89
N GLU A 199 3.57 -5.57 2.10
CA GLU A 199 4.47 -4.44 1.87
C GLU A 199 4.67 -3.57 3.13
N THR A 200 3.60 -3.38 3.91
CA THR A 200 3.67 -2.66 5.19
C THR A 200 4.43 -3.44 6.24
N ASN A 201 4.45 -4.77 6.14
CA ASN A 201 5.24 -5.61 7.01
C ASN A 201 6.72 -5.72 6.61
N ALA A 202 7.14 -5.38 5.38
CA ALA A 202 8.54 -5.52 4.96
C ALA A 202 9.52 -4.68 5.79
N ASP A 203 10.79 -5.10 5.87
CA ASP A 203 11.85 -4.34 6.53
C ASP A 203 12.23 -3.12 5.70
N LEU A 204 12.32 -3.31 4.38
CA LEU A 204 12.61 -2.27 3.39
C LEU A 204 11.47 -2.18 2.38
N HIS A 205 11.13 -0.96 1.95
CA HIS A 205 10.18 -0.75 0.85
C HIS A 205 10.83 0.04 -0.28
N VAL A 206 10.50 -0.35 -1.51
CA VAL A 206 11.09 0.20 -2.72
C VAL A 206 9.96 0.50 -3.69
N GLY A 207 9.89 1.72 -4.21
CA GLY A 207 8.79 2.10 -5.09
C GLY A 207 8.99 3.42 -5.80
N THR A 208 7.90 3.98 -6.31
CA THR A 208 7.88 5.32 -6.90
C THR A 208 6.89 6.20 -6.17
N LEU A 209 7.36 7.32 -5.61
CA LEU A 209 6.53 8.23 -4.79
C LEU A 209 5.37 8.87 -5.54
N THR A 210 5.38 8.91 -6.87
CA THR A 210 4.25 9.37 -7.69
C THR A 210 3.05 8.41 -7.62
N SER A 211 3.25 7.16 -7.20
CA SER A 211 2.18 6.18 -6.95
C SER A 211 1.45 6.43 -5.62
N ASN A 212 0.11 6.54 -5.69
CA ASN A 212 -0.75 6.52 -4.49
C ASN A 212 -0.51 5.27 -3.64
N TRP A 213 -0.21 4.14 -4.28
CA TRP A 213 0.03 2.88 -3.60
C TRP A 213 1.27 2.96 -2.69
N CYS A 214 2.41 3.42 -3.23
CA CYS A 214 3.63 3.58 -2.44
C CYS A 214 3.41 4.54 -1.27
N ARG A 215 2.75 5.69 -1.52
CA ARG A 215 2.42 6.65 -0.45
C ARG A 215 1.59 6.01 0.67
N LEU A 216 0.55 5.25 0.32
CA LEU A 216 -0.27 4.51 1.30
C LEU A 216 0.57 3.50 2.10
N VAL A 217 1.38 2.69 1.42
CA VAL A 217 2.26 1.71 2.06
C VAL A 217 3.20 2.41 3.04
N ASP A 218 3.85 3.49 2.64
CA ASP A 218 4.80 4.23 3.48
C ASP A 218 4.14 4.93 4.67
N GLU A 219 2.94 5.46 4.47
CA GLU A 219 2.12 6.01 5.55
C GLU A 219 1.84 4.93 6.61
N MET A 220 1.39 3.75 6.18
CA MET A 220 1.13 2.63 7.09
C MET A 220 2.42 2.11 7.74
N ARG A 221 3.54 2.01 7.00
CA ARG A 221 4.87 1.67 7.53
C ARG A 221 5.31 2.66 8.61
N LEU A 222 5.11 3.97 8.39
CA LEU A 222 5.43 5.01 9.36
C LEU A 222 4.60 4.87 10.64
N ALA A 223 3.31 4.55 10.54
CA ALA A 223 2.46 4.26 11.70
C ALA A 223 2.99 3.05 12.51
N LEU A 224 3.55 2.06 11.82
CA LEU A 224 4.19 0.88 12.41
C LEU A 224 5.64 1.11 12.87
N GLY A 225 6.16 2.34 12.75
CA GLY A 225 7.52 2.70 13.17
C GLY A 225 8.63 2.30 12.20
N LYS A 226 8.31 1.98 10.94
CA LYS A 226 9.27 1.59 9.90
C LYS A 226 9.64 2.80 9.04
N LEU A 227 10.95 3.02 8.84
CA LEU A 227 11.48 4.31 8.35
C LEU A 227 12.40 4.21 7.13
N ILE A 228 12.63 3.02 6.57
CA ILE A 228 13.60 2.83 5.48
C ILE A 228 12.87 2.57 4.16
N PRO A 229 12.65 3.61 3.34
CA PRO A 229 12.23 3.47 1.95
C PRO A 229 13.35 3.79 0.95
N PHE A 230 13.23 3.24 -0.26
CA PHE A 230 14.04 3.58 -1.43
C PHE A 230 13.11 3.98 -2.59
N TYR A 231 13.39 5.11 -3.25
CA TYR A 231 12.55 5.57 -4.36
C TYR A 231 13.34 5.89 -5.60
N THR A 232 12.72 5.61 -6.75
CA THR A 232 13.21 6.08 -8.04
C THR A 232 13.14 7.61 -8.11
N PRO A 233 14.04 8.24 -8.88
CA PRO A 233 14.16 9.70 -8.91
C PRO A 233 13.06 10.36 -9.76
N GLU A 234 11.84 10.51 -9.20
CA GLU A 234 10.88 11.54 -9.63
C GLU A 234 10.54 12.49 -8.47
N ASN A 235 10.29 13.74 -8.83
CA ASN A 235 10.17 14.92 -7.98
C ASN A 235 9.21 14.83 -6.76
N ILE A 236 9.71 15.36 -5.63
CA ILE A 236 9.03 16.21 -4.61
C ILE A 236 7.82 15.61 -3.87
N TYR A 237 7.98 14.42 -3.27
CA TYR A 237 7.24 14.09 -2.06
C TYR A 237 8.20 13.68 -0.95
N LYS A 238 8.57 14.62 -0.08
CA LYS A 238 9.35 14.30 1.11
C LYS A 238 8.35 13.91 2.21
N ILE A 239 8.22 12.61 2.48
CA ILE A 239 7.70 12.18 3.78
C ILE A 239 8.73 12.65 4.81
N ASP A 240 8.28 13.50 5.74
CA ASP A 240 9.15 13.93 6.83
C ASP A 240 9.11 12.85 7.90
N TRP A 241 10.19 12.08 7.95
CA TRP A 241 10.39 10.97 8.88
C TRP A 241 10.77 11.45 10.29
N LYS A 242 10.94 12.77 10.50
CA LYS A 242 11.23 13.32 11.83
C LYS A 242 9.98 13.30 12.70
N ARG A 243 10.14 12.79 13.91
CA ARG A 243 9.13 12.76 14.96
C ARG A 243 8.96 14.12 15.60
#